data_AF-A0A6C0BNB5-F1
#
_entry.id   AF-A0A6C0BNB5-F1
#
_cell.length_a   1.000
_cell.length_b   1.000
_cell.length_c   1.000
_cell.angle_alpha   90.00
_cell.angle_beta   90.00
_cell.angle_gamma   90.00
#
_symmetry.space_group_name_H-M   'P 1'
#
loop_
_entity.id
_entity.type
_entity.pdbx_description
1 polymer ?
#
loop_
_entity_poly.entity_id
_entity_poly.type
_entity_poly.pdbx_seq_one_letter_code
_entity_poly.pdbx_strand_id
1 'polypeptide(L)'
;MQDNELNLMYANAHLFCAQCGIAQSELKSGTKIKRCGRCRLRGYCSINCQRVHWITEHGEECQKLCEYREDHSFTLYMARQTYKDTKKQNAGRPPFN
;
A
#
# COMPACT_ATOMS: atom_id res chain seq x y z
N MET A 1 -0.93 12.40 19.29
CA MET A 1 -2.17 11.87 18.68
C MET A 1 -2.24 12.02 17.15
N GLN A 2 -1.21 12.61 16.49
CA GLN A 2 -1.18 12.77 15.03
C GLN A 2 -0.51 11.59 14.29
N ASP A 3 0.19 10.72 15.01
CA ASP A 3 0.98 9.62 14.40
C ASP A 3 0.12 8.45 13.90
N ASN A 4 -1.12 8.32 14.40
CA ASN A 4 -2.00 7.19 14.06
C ASN A 4 -2.73 7.38 12.72
N GLU A 5 -3.14 8.61 12.38
CA GLU A 5 -3.71 8.93 11.06
C GLU A 5 -2.66 8.83 9.96
N LEU A 6 -1.44 9.31 10.23
CA LEU A 6 -0.34 9.20 9.29
C LEU A 6 -0.01 7.72 9.02
N ASN A 7 0.07 6.90 10.07
CA ASN A 7 0.28 5.45 9.92
C ASN A 7 -0.85 4.74 9.16
N LEU A 8 -2.12 5.10 9.38
CA LEU A 8 -3.24 4.52 8.63
C LEU A 8 -3.22 4.92 7.15
N MET A 9 -2.87 6.17 6.86
CA MET A 9 -2.73 6.68 5.50
C MET A 9 -1.61 5.96 4.75
N TYR A 10 -0.45 5.75 5.40
CA TYR A 10 0.67 5.02 4.82
C TYR A 10 0.39 3.52 4.66
N ALA A 11 -0.32 2.90 5.60
CA ALA A 11 -0.70 1.48 5.52
C ALA A 11 -1.61 1.20 4.32
N ASN A 12 -2.44 2.17 3.91
CA ASN A 12 -3.44 2.02 2.86
C ASN A 12 -3.13 2.80 1.57
N ALA A 13 -2.00 3.49 1.47
CA ALA A 13 -1.61 4.28 0.30
C ALA A 13 -1.53 3.48 -1.01
N HIS A 14 -1.43 2.15 -0.91
CA HIS A 14 -1.44 1.23 -2.03
C HIS A 14 -2.83 0.72 -2.42
N LEU A 15 -3.89 1.13 -1.71
CA LEU A 15 -5.29 0.84 -2.02
C LEU A 15 -5.92 1.90 -2.94
N PHE A 16 -5.18 2.96 -3.27
CA PHE A 16 -5.61 4.02 -4.17
C PHE A 16 -4.58 4.24 -5.26
N CYS A 17 -5.05 4.70 -6.42
CA CYS A 17 -4.22 5.09 -7.54
C CYS A 17 -3.56 6.44 -7.24
N ALA A 18 -2.25 6.50 -7.10
CA ALA A 18 -1.56 7.75 -6.77
C ALA A 18 -1.69 8.83 -7.86
N GLN A 19 -1.90 8.45 -9.12
CA GLN A 19 -2.11 9.41 -10.22
C GLN A 19 -3.56 9.89 -10.35
N CYS A 20 -4.52 9.01 -10.07
CA CYS A 20 -5.90 9.16 -10.49
C CYS A 20 -6.91 9.13 -9.35
N GLY A 21 -6.45 8.89 -8.12
CA GLY A 21 -7.27 8.87 -6.89
C GLY A 21 -8.16 7.64 -6.72
N ILE A 22 -8.49 6.93 -7.81
CA ILE A 22 -9.43 5.80 -7.80
C ILE A 22 -9.01 4.74 -6.77
N ALA A 23 -9.96 4.33 -5.93
CA ALA A 23 -9.78 3.26 -4.97
C ALA A 23 -9.83 1.87 -5.62
N GLN A 24 -9.23 0.88 -4.97
CA GLN A 24 -9.30 -0.53 -5.41
C GLN A 24 -10.74 -1.03 -5.55
N SER A 25 -11.67 -0.55 -4.73
CA SER A 25 -13.11 -0.90 -4.79
C SER A 25 -13.82 -0.38 -6.04
N GLU A 26 -13.30 0.67 -6.66
CA GLU A 26 -13.91 1.34 -7.82
C GLU A 26 -13.36 0.80 -9.16
N LEU A 27 -12.36 -0.10 -9.11
CA LEU A 27 -11.82 -0.73 -10.31
C LEU A 27 -12.75 -1.82 -10.84
N LYS A 28 -12.77 -1.95 -12.17
CA LYS A 28 -13.49 -3.04 -12.86
C LYS A 28 -13.05 -4.40 -12.33
N SER A 29 -14.03 -5.31 -12.19
CA SER A 29 -13.83 -6.69 -11.72
C SER A 29 -12.61 -7.34 -12.36
N GLY A 30 -11.71 -7.85 -11.51
CA GLY A 30 -10.44 -8.49 -11.94
C GLY A 30 -9.23 -7.55 -12.02
N THR A 31 -9.43 -6.23 -12.01
CA THR A 31 -8.33 -5.27 -12.01
C THR A 31 -7.91 -4.95 -10.58
N LYS A 32 -6.60 -5.07 -10.30
CA LYS A 32 -6.03 -4.76 -8.99
C LYS A 32 -5.01 -3.64 -9.10
N ILE A 33 -4.97 -2.79 -8.09
CA ILE A 33 -3.94 -1.79 -7.90
C ILE A 33 -2.62 -2.51 -7.65
N LYS A 34 -1.64 -2.17 -8.49
CA LYS A 34 -0.29 -2.70 -8.43
C LYS A 34 0.59 -1.72 -7.69
N ARG A 35 1.39 -2.24 -6.77
CA ARG A 35 2.37 -1.44 -6.03
C ARG A 35 3.58 -1.14 -6.89
N CYS A 36 4.23 0.00 -6.66
CA CYS A 36 5.54 0.27 -7.25
C CYS A 36 6.52 -0.87 -6.94
N GLY A 37 7.19 -1.41 -7.95
CA GLY A 37 8.13 -2.53 -7.76
C GLY A 37 9.34 -2.19 -6.89
N ARG A 38 9.73 -0.91 -6.85
CA ARG A 38 10.87 -0.39 -6.07
C ARG A 38 10.47 -0.11 -4.62
N CYS A 39 9.77 1.00 -4.38
CA CYS A 39 9.45 1.42 -3.00
C CYS A 39 8.30 0.62 -2.36
N ARG A 40 7.42 -0.01 -3.16
CA ARG A 40 6.23 -0.77 -2.70
C ARG A 40 5.22 0.02 -1.86
N LEU A 41 5.35 1.35 -1.78
CA LEU A 41 4.48 2.23 -0.98
C LEU A 41 3.33 2.85 -1.81
N ARG A 42 3.56 3.27 -3.05
CA ARG A 42 2.53 3.84 -3.94
C ARG A 42 1.83 2.75 -4.77
N GLY A 43 0.51 2.91 -4.97
CA GLY A 43 -0.33 2.05 -5.79
C GLY A 43 -0.75 2.69 -7.12
N TYR A 44 -0.90 1.88 -8.16
CA TYR A 44 -1.37 2.29 -9.48
C TYR A 44 -2.37 1.30 -10.08
N CYS A 45 -3.46 1.81 -10.66
CA CYS A 45 -4.42 0.96 -11.38
C CYS A 45 -3.87 0.48 -12.74
N SER A 46 -2.91 1.20 -13.33
CA SER A 46 -2.32 0.87 -14.62
C SER A 46 -0.86 1.33 -14.72
N ILE A 47 -0.11 0.74 -15.66
CA ILE A 47 1.25 1.17 -15.97
C ILE A 47 1.30 2.60 -16.53
N ASN A 48 0.23 3.04 -17.19
CA ASN A 48 0.13 4.40 -17.69
C ASN A 48 0.10 5.41 -16.54
N CYS A 49 -0.75 5.16 -15.53
CA CYS A 49 -0.81 5.98 -14.31
C CYS A 49 0.53 5.99 -13.57
N GLN A 50 1.24 4.87 -13.54
CA GLN A 50 2.58 4.83 -12.96
C GLN A 50 3.56 5.72 -13.73
N ARG A 51 3.59 5.65 -15.06
CA ARG A 51 4.51 6.45 -15.90
C ARG A 51 4.26 7.95 -15.80
N VAL A 52 2.99 8.35 -15.83
CA VAL A 52 2.62 9.77 -15.66
C VAL A 52 3.09 10.25 -14.29
N HIS A 53 2.71 9.53 -13.22
CA HIS A 53 3.11 9.92 -11.86
C HIS A 53 4.64 9.88 -11.68
N TRP A 54 5.33 8.94 -12.33
CA TRP A 54 6.79 8.84 -12.31
C TRP A 54 7.48 10.10 -12.83
N ILE A 55 6.97 10.67 -13.93
CA ILE A 55 7.53 11.87 -14.54
C ILE A 55 7.18 13.12 -13.72
N THR A 56 5.98 13.19 -13.15
CA THR A 56 5.51 14.40 -12.47
C THR A 56 6.03 14.54 -11.04
N GLU A 57 6.14 13.44 -10.29
CA GLU A 57 6.44 13.51 -8.84
C GLU A 57 7.15 12.26 -8.31
N HIS A 58 6.65 11.06 -8.62
CA HIS A 58 7.13 9.82 -7.99
C HIS A 58 8.58 9.48 -8.30
N GLY A 59 9.15 9.94 -9.42
CA GLY A 59 10.55 9.64 -9.78
C GLY A 59 11.55 10.08 -8.71
N GLU A 60 11.40 11.30 -8.20
CA GLU A 60 12.23 11.85 -7.12
C GLU A 60 11.80 11.33 -5.75
N GLU A 61 10.50 11.14 -5.55
CA GLU A 61 9.93 10.63 -4.30
C GLU A 61 10.32 9.16 -4.04
N CYS A 62 10.44 8.34 -5.09
CA CYS A 62 10.62 6.90 -4.99
C CYS A 62 11.90 6.54 -4.23
N GLN A 63 12.99 7.30 -4.43
CA GLN A 63 14.25 7.06 -3.73
C GLN A 63 14.10 7.27 -2.22
N LYS A 64 13.57 8.42 -1.81
CA LYS A 64 13.31 8.75 -0.39
C LYS A 64 12.39 7.71 0.27
N LEU A 65 11.38 7.27 -0.46
CA LEU A 65 10.45 6.21 -0.01
C LEU A 65 11.11 4.83 0.10
N CYS A 66 12.13 4.53 -0.71
CA CYS A 66 12.89 3.29 -0.57
C CYS A 66 13.73 3.31 0.71
N GLU A 67 14.39 4.43 1.00
CA GLU A 67 15.17 4.62 2.24
C GLU A 67 14.27 4.48 3.47
N TYR A 68 13.10 5.12 3.48
CA TYR A 68 12.13 5.02 4.57
C TYR A 68 11.61 3.58 4.80
N ARG A 69 11.44 2.80 3.73
CA ARG A 69 10.96 1.42 3.83
C ARG A 69 11.96 0.51 4.55
N GLU A 70 13.26 0.76 4.44
CA GLU A 70 14.27 -0.04 5.13
C GLU A 70 14.25 0.24 6.64
N ASP A 71 14.03 1.48 7.03
CA ASP A 71 13.93 1.90 8.44
C ASP A 71 12.63 1.38 9.10
N HIS A 72 11.49 1.44 8.39
CA HIS A 72 10.19 0.89 8.86
C HIS A 72 9.94 -0.59 8.51
N SER A 73 10.97 -1.28 8.03
CA SER A 73 10.94 -2.71 7.65
C SER A 73 10.51 -3.60 8.82
N PHE A 74 10.86 -3.23 10.05
CA PHE A 74 10.51 -3.99 11.25
C PHE A 74 9.01 -3.96 11.58
N THR A 75 8.36 -2.79 11.53
CA THR A 75 6.91 -2.65 11.84
C THR A 75 6.04 -3.35 10.79
N LEU A 76 6.40 -3.24 9.51
CA LEU A 76 5.70 -3.95 8.42
C LEU A 76 5.99 -5.47 8.42
N TYR A 77 7.18 -5.89 8.85
CA TYR A 77 7.50 -7.29 9.08
C TYR A 77 6.64 -7.88 10.21
N MET A 78 6.57 -7.21 11.36
CA MET A 78 5.76 -7.66 12.50
C MET A 78 4.27 -7.68 12.16
N ALA A 79 3.73 -6.66 11.47
CA ALA A 79 2.34 -6.65 10.99
C ALA A 79 2.02 -7.78 10.00
N ARG A 80 3.01 -8.19 9.18
CA ARG A 80 2.85 -9.32 8.26
C ARG A 80 2.86 -10.68 8.98
N GLN A 81 3.62 -10.81 10.06
CA GLN A 81 3.64 -12.04 10.86
C GLN A 81 2.35 -12.17 11.68
N THR A 82 1.89 -11.09 12.33
CA THR A 82 0.62 -11.09 13.07
C THR A 82 -0.60 -11.38 12.16
N TYR A 83 -0.59 -10.94 10.90
CA TYR A 83 -1.62 -11.31 9.91
C TYR A 83 -1.60 -12.82 9.57
N LYS A 84 -0.42 -13.44 9.51
CA LYS A 84 -0.30 -14.90 9.26
C LYS A 84 -0.70 -15.71 10.49
N ASP A 85 -0.38 -15.23 11.68
CA ASP A 85 -0.71 -15.88 12.94
C ASP A 85 -2.21 -15.79 13.22
N THR A 86 -2.84 -14.64 12.97
CA THR A 86 -4.30 -14.49 13.07
C THR A 86 -5.05 -15.36 12.06
N LYS A 87 -4.53 -15.55 10.84
CA LYS A 87 -5.11 -16.48 9.85
C LYS A 87 -5.00 -17.94 10.27
N LYS A 88 -3.93 -18.32 10.98
CA LYS A 88 -3.74 -19.68 11.51
C LYS A 88 -4.58 -19.95 12.76
N GLN A 89 -4.83 -18.92 13.58
CA GLN A 89 -5.62 -19.01 14.81
C GLN A 89 -7.14 -18.80 14.60
N ASN A 90 -7.57 -18.14 13.52
CA ASN A 90 -9.00 -17.88 13.22
C ASN A 90 -9.56 -18.73 12.06
N ALA A 91 -9.08 -19.97 11.86
CA ALA A 91 -9.74 -20.97 11.00
C ALA A 91 -11.12 -21.43 11.55
N GLY A 92 -11.82 -20.58 12.31
CA GLY A 92 -13.10 -20.86 12.96
C GLY A 92 -13.85 -19.64 13.50
N ARG A 93 -13.50 -18.39 13.16
CA ARG A 93 -14.30 -17.22 13.60
C ARG A 93 -14.34 -16.12 12.53
N PRO A 94 -15.50 -15.84 11.92
CA PRO A 94 -15.67 -14.67 11.07
C PRO A 94 -15.87 -13.43 11.95
N PRO A 95 -15.36 -12.27 11.54
CA PRO A 95 -16.03 -11.04 11.95
C PRO A 95 -16.10 -10.02 10.79
N PHE A 96 -17.13 -9.21 10.61
CA PHE A 96 -18.12 -8.72 11.58
C PHE A 96 -19.54 -8.65 10.96
N ASN A 97 -20.54 -8.67 11.86
CA ASN A 97 -21.95 -8.38 11.64
C ASN A 97 -22.18 -6.90 11.33
#